data_AF-B7KYT1-F1
#
_entry.id   AF-B7KYT1-F1
#
_cell.length_a   1.000
_cell.length_b   1.000
_cell.length_c   1.000
_cell.angle_alpha   90.00
_cell.angle_beta   90.00
_cell.angle_gamma   90.00
#
_symmetry.space_group_name_H-M   'P 1'
#
loop_
_entity.id
_entity.type
_entity.pdbx_description
1 polymer ?
#
loop_
_entity_poly.entity_id
_entity_poly.type
_entity_poly.pdbx_seq_one_letter_code
_entity_poly.pdbx_strand_id
1 'polypeptide(L)' 'MKARCTDTWPDTIRNRKAIAERWAAGMDTLAIAQDIALTEPQVCQILARVQEARHTARLLSRTLDARS' A
#
# COMPACT_ATOMS: atom_id res chain seq x y z
N MET A 1 12.39 24.86 -19.47
CA MET A 1 12.51 23.92 -18.33
C MET A 1 11.10 23.61 -17.84
N LYS A 2 10.51 22.46 -18.18
CA LYS A 2 9.31 21.95 -17.49
C LYS A 2 9.50 20.45 -17.28
N ALA A 3 9.46 20.06 -16.03
CA ALA A 3 9.74 18.71 -15.56
C ALA A 3 8.90 17.69 -16.31
N ARG A 4 9.56 16.61 -16.73
CA ARG A 4 8.92 15.41 -17.28
C ARG A 4 7.85 14.99 -16.27
N CYS A 5 6.58 15.00 -16.68
CA CYS A 5 5.53 14.33 -15.91
C CYS A 5 5.82 12.84 -16.05
N THR A 6 6.73 12.35 -15.20
CA THR A 6 6.93 10.92 -15.03
C THR A 6 5.60 10.39 -14.53
N ASP A 7 4.94 9.64 -15.41
CA ASP A 7 3.87 8.69 -15.14
C ASP A 7 4.38 7.66 -14.11
N THR A 8 4.60 8.15 -12.89
CA THR A 8 5.06 7.40 -11.74
C THR A 8 3.80 7.09 -10.98
N TRP A 9 3.15 6.05 -11.46
CA TRP A 9 2.13 5.28 -10.76
C TRP A 9 2.23 5.47 -9.23
N PRO A 10 1.14 5.79 -8.53
CA PRO A 10 1.18 6.28 -7.14
C PRO A 10 1.63 5.24 -6.11
N ASP A 11 1.96 4.02 -6.53
CA ASP A 11 2.42 2.93 -5.69
C ASP A 11 3.92 3.04 -5.34
N THR A 12 4.25 4.11 -4.63
CA THR A 12 5.59 4.32 -4.08
C THR A 12 5.71 3.70 -2.69
N ILE A 13 6.93 3.40 -2.24
CA ILE A 13 7.18 2.92 -0.86
C ILE A 13 6.62 3.92 0.17
N ARG A 14 6.75 5.23 -0.10
CA ARG A 14 6.19 6.30 0.74
C ARG A 14 4.67 6.18 0.87
N ASN A 15 3.97 6.03 -0.25
CA ASN A 15 2.51 5.94 -0.26
C ASN A 15 2.02 4.65 0.37
N ARG A 16 2.67 3.50 0.09
CA ARG A 16 2.38 2.22 0.75
C ARG A 16 2.45 2.34 2.28
N LYS A 17 3.52 2.96 2.80
CA LYS A 17 3.72 3.15 4.24
C LYS A 17 2.65 4.06 4.83
N ALA A 18 2.43 5.23 4.22
CA ALA A 18 1.45 6.21 4.68
C ALA A 18 0.02 5.65 4.71
N ILE A 19 -0.38 4.90 3.67
CA ILE A 19 -1.68 4.23 3.59
C ILE A 19 -1.79 3.13 4.66
N ALA A 20 -0.77 2.29 4.81
CA ALA A 20 -0.78 1.20 5.77
C ALA A 20 -0.90 1.68 7.23
N GLU A 21 -0.23 2.77 7.57
CA GLU A 21 -0.29 3.39 8.90
C GLU A 21 -1.70 3.92 9.22
N ARG A 22 -2.31 4.65 8.28
CA ARG A 22 -3.66 5.23 8.47
C ARG A 22 -4.76 4.17 8.48
N TRP A 23 -4.64 3.15 7.63
CA TRP A 23 -5.53 2.01 7.66
C TRP A 23 -5.46 1.26 9.00
N ALA A 24 -4.24 1.09 9.54
CA ALA A 24 -4.05 0.49 10.87
C ALA A 24 -4.62 1.37 12.00
N ALA A 25 -4.68 2.70 11.81
CA ALA A 25 -5.35 3.63 12.72
C ALA A 25 -6.88 3.63 12.59
N GLY A 26 -7.46 2.82 11.69
CA GLY A 26 -8.90 2.69 11.51
C GLY A 26 -9.53 3.71 10.55
N MET A 27 -8.73 4.44 9.77
CA MET A 27 -9.25 5.36 8.76
C MET A 27 -9.78 4.60 7.54
N ASP A 28 -10.89 5.08 6.98
CA ASP A 28 -11.45 4.58 5.72
C ASP A 28 -10.65 5.06 4.49
N THR A 29 -10.90 4.42 3.34
CA THR A 29 -10.16 4.67 2.09
C THR A 29 -10.33 6.08 1.55
N LEU A 30 -11.50 6.70 1.76
CA LEU A 30 -11.78 8.06 1.31
C LEU A 30 -11.06 9.10 2.19
N ALA A 31 -11.10 8.92 3.51
CA ALA A 31 -10.37 9.77 4.45
C ALA A 31 -8.85 9.71 4.20
N ILE A 32 -8.31 8.52 3.94
CA ILE A 32 -6.90 8.34 3.58
C ILE A 32 -6.59 9.08 2.28
N ALA A 33 -7.41 8.89 1.24
CA ALA A 33 -7.20 9.51 -0.07
C ALA A 33 -7.11 11.04 0.02
N GLN A 34 -8.00 11.67 0.80
CA GLN A 34 -7.98 13.10 1.06
C GLN A 34 -6.71 13.55 1.78
N ASP A 35 -6.25 12.81 2.79
CA ASP A 35 -5.10 13.19 3.60
C ASP A 35 -3.76 13.12 2.84
N ILE A 36 -3.60 12.16 1.92
CA ILE A 36 -2.36 11.97 1.16
C ILE A 36 -2.43 12.44 -0.29
N ALA A 37 -3.48 13.19 -0.65
CA ALA A 37 -3.72 13.73 -1.98
C ALA A 37 -3.70 12.68 -3.10
N LEU A 38 -4.32 11.52 -2.85
CA LEU A 38 -4.57 10.48 -3.85
C LEU A 38 -6.06 10.35 -4.12
N THR A 39 -6.43 9.59 -5.15
CA THR A 39 -7.83 9.20 -5.35
C THR A 39 -8.14 7.94 -4.56
N GLU A 40 -9.40 7.77 -4.15
CA GLU A 40 -9.84 6.57 -3.41
C GLU A 40 -9.51 5.26 -4.18
N PRO A 41 -9.73 5.15 -5.51
CA PRO A 41 -9.33 3.95 -6.25
C PRO A 41 -7.82 3.65 -6.17
N GLN A 42 -6.97 4.68 -6.17
CA GLN A 42 -5.52 4.51 -6.04
C GLN A 42 -5.16 3.98 -4.65
N VAL A 43 -5.82 4.49 -3.60
CA VAL A 43 -5.64 3.99 -2.22
C VAL A 43 -6.05 2.53 -2.13
N CYS A 44 -7.21 2.15 -2.67
CA CYS A 44 -7.69 0.77 -2.68
C CYS A 44 -6.70 -0.19 -3.38
N GLN A 45 -6.17 0.21 -4.54
CA GLN A 45 -5.20 -0.59 -5.29
C GLN A 45 -3.89 -0.80 -4.52
N ILE A 46 -3.37 0.26 -3.89
CA ILE A 46 -2.15 0.18 -3.09
C ILE A 46 -2.39 -0.67 -1.84
N LEU A 47 -3.55 -0.52 -1.20
CA LEU A 47 -3.92 -1.29 -0.02
C LEU A 47 -4.01 -2.79 -0.32
N ALA A 48 -4.59 -3.16 -1.47
CA ALA A 48 -4.63 -4.55 -1.93
C ALA A 48 -3.22 -5.14 -2.08
N ARG A 49 -2.29 -4.40 -2.72
CA ARG A 49 -0.88 -4.83 -2.86
C ARG A 49 -0.17 -4.99 -1.51
N VAL A 50 -0.43 -4.10 -0.55
CA VAL A 50 0.11 -4.22 0.81
C VAL A 50 -0.42 -5.48 1.50
N GLN A 51 -1.71 -5.79 1.36
CA GLN A 51 -2.31 -6.99 1.94
C GLN A 51 -1.78 -8.27 1.28
N GLU A 52 -1.61 -8.28 -0.04
CA GLU A 52 -1.01 -9.38 -0.78
C GLU A 52 0.42 -9.66 -0.31
N ALA A 53 1.27 -8.62 -0.18
CA ALA A 53 2.63 -8.77 0.32
C ALA A 53 2.65 -9.37 1.74
N ARG A 54 1.74 -8.93 2.62
CA ARG A 54 1.58 -9.51 3.98
C ARG A 54 1.13 -10.96 3.93
N HIS A 55 0.21 -11.30 3.04
CA HIS A 55 -0.26 -12.67 2.87
C HIS A 55 0.86 -13.59 2.40
N THR A 56 1.60 -13.19 1.37
CA THR A 56 2.76 -13.93 0.86
C THR A 56 3.82 -14.13 1.93
N ALA A 57 4.14 -13.09 2.72
CA ALA A 57 5.08 -13.21 3.84
C ALA A 57 4.64 -14.25 4.88
N ARG A 58 3.34 -14.30 5.22
CA ARG A 58 2.81 -15.33 6.14
C ARG A 58 2.92 -16.74 5.56
N LEU A 59 2.64 -16.91 4.26
CA LEU A 59 2.78 -18.21 3.59
C LEU A 59 4.23 -18.68 3.58
N LEU A 60 5.18 -17.79 3.28
CA LEU A 60 6.61 -18.10 3.31
C LEU A 60 7.08 -18.48 4.71
N SER A 61 6.70 -17.72 5.74
CA SER A 61 7.03 -18.04 7.15
C SER A 61 6.53 -19.43 7.52
N ARG A 62 5.26 -19.73 7.24
CA ARG A 62 4.65 -21.04 7.53
C ARG A 62 5.35 -22.19 6.80
N THR A 63 5.83 -21.93 5.58
CA THR A 63 6.54 -22.93 4.78
C THR A 63 7.94 -23.22 5.33
N LEU A 64 8.60 -22.22 5.94
CA LEU A 64 9.90 -22.40 6.61
C LEU A 64 9.74 -23.20 7.91
N ASP A 65 8.71 -22.88 8.70
CA ASP A 65 8.43 -23.59 9.96
C ASP A 65 8.07 -25.06 9.72
N ALA A 66 7.35 -25.38 8.63
CA ALA A 66 6.98 -26.76 8.29
C ALA A 66 8.15 -27.63 7.77
N ARG A 67 9.33 -27.03 7.52
CA ARG A 67 10.53 -27.72 7.02
C ARG A 67 11.60 -27.94 8.10
N SER A 68 11.40 -27.41 9.31
CA SER A 68 12.26 -27.65 10.49
C SER A 68 11.73 -28.80 11.33
#